data_AF-A0A529R2F3-F1
#
_entry.id   AF-A0A529R2F3-F1
#
_cell.length_a   1.000
_cell.length_b   1.000
_cell.length_c   1.000
_cell.angle_alpha   90.00
_cell.angle_beta   90.00
_cell.angle_gamma   90.00
#
_symmetry.space_group_name_H-M   'P 1'
#
loop_
_entity.id
_entity.type
_entity.pdbx_description
1 polymer ?
#
loop_
_entity_poly.entity_id
_entity_poly.type
_entity_poly.pdbx_seq_one_letter_code
_entity_poly.pdbx_strand_id
1 'polypeptide(L)' 'MKGEPQIIERLNEALFLELGAVNQYWVHYRLLEDWGYTKLAKKERAESIEEMHHADRLIARIIFLEGHP' A
#
# COMPACT_ATOMS: atom_id res chain seq x y z
N MET A 1 14.20 -18.91 0.97
CA MET A 1 13.34 -20.01 1.50
C MET A 1 12.23 -20.16 0.50
N LYS A 2 12.15 -21.25 -0.25
CA LYS A 2 11.12 -21.36 -1.30
C LYS A 2 9.72 -21.42 -0.69
N GLY A 3 8.91 -20.40 -0.95
CA GLY A 3 7.53 -20.32 -0.49
C GLY A 3 6.57 -21.22 -1.28
N GLU A 4 5.40 -21.48 -0.71
CA GLU A 4 4.31 -22.14 -1.42
C GLU A 4 3.70 -21.18 -2.46
N PRO A 5 3.44 -21.60 -3.70
CA PRO A 5 2.88 -20.73 -4.74
C PRO A 5 1.58 -20.01 -4.35
N GLN A 6 0.65 -20.71 -3.66
CA GLN A 6 -0.61 -20.11 -3.25
C GLN A 6 -0.42 -18.97 -2.22
N ILE A 7 0.57 -19.09 -1.34
CA ILE A 7 0.90 -18.02 -0.38
C ILE A 7 1.46 -16.80 -1.13
N ILE A 8 2.34 -17.01 -2.11
CA ILE A 8 2.90 -15.92 -2.93
C ILE A 8 1.79 -15.20 -3.72
N GLU A 9 0.84 -15.94 -4.28
CA GLU A 9 -0.33 -15.37 -4.96
C GLU A 9 -1.14 -14.47 -4.02
N ARG A 10 -1.48 -14.94 -2.81
CA ARG A 10 -2.21 -14.13 -1.82
C ARG A 10 -1.45 -12.90 -1.35
N LEU A 11 -0.13 -12.99 -1.23
CA LEU A 11 0.71 -11.83 -0.90
C LEU A 11 0.71 -10.80 -2.03
N ASN A 12 0.71 -11.23 -3.29
CA ASN A 12 0.61 -10.34 -4.44
C ASN A 12 -0.78 -9.69 -4.57
N GLU A 13 -1.85 -10.42 -4.27
CA GLU A 13 -3.20 -9.84 -4.15
C GLU A 13 -3.24 -8.75 -3.07
N ALA A 14 -2.66 -9.02 -1.89
CA ALA A 14 -2.56 -8.02 -0.83
C ALA A 14 -1.73 -6.81 -1.28
N LEU A 15 -0.59 -7.02 -1.94
CA LEU A 15 0.26 -5.96 -2.46
C LEU A 15 -0.50 -5.07 -3.46
N PHE A 16 -1.29 -5.68 -4.35
CA PHE A 16 -2.14 -4.94 -5.29
C PHE A 16 -3.13 -4.03 -4.56
N LEU A 17 -3.75 -4.51 -3.48
CA LEU A 17 -4.68 -3.72 -2.68
C LEU A 17 -3.97 -2.55 -1.98
N GLU A 18 -2.79 -2.77 -1.39
CA GLU A 18 -2.03 -1.70 -0.72
C GLU A 18 -1.58 -0.62 -1.73
N LEU A 19 -1.10 -1.01 -2.91
CA LEU A 19 -0.75 -0.04 -3.96
C LEU A 19 -1.96 0.75 -4.45
N GLY A 20 -3.14 0.12 -4.50
CA GLY A 20 -4.41 0.81 -4.73
C GLY A 20 -4.72 1.83 -3.63
N ALA A 21 -4.58 1.43 -2.37
CA ALA A 21 -4.83 2.27 -1.20
C ALA A 21 -3.87 3.47 -1.12
N VAL A 22 -2.57 3.27 -1.39
CA VAL A 22 -1.57 4.35 -1.50
C VAL A 22 -2.06 5.44 -2.44
N ASN A 23 -2.46 5.07 -3.66
CA ASN A 23 -2.91 6.02 -4.67
C ASN A 23 -4.25 6.67 -4.28
N GLN A 24 -5.20 5.90 -3.77
CA GLN A 24 -6.51 6.40 -3.36
C GLN A 24 -6.38 7.47 -2.27
N TYR A 25 -5.66 7.17 -1.19
CA TYR A 25 -5.42 8.12 -0.11
C TYR A 25 -4.64 9.35 -0.56
N TRP A 26 -3.72 9.20 -1.52
CA TRP A 26 -3.00 10.36 -2.07
C TRP A 26 -3.91 11.30 -2.87
N VAL A 27 -4.82 10.74 -3.67
CA VAL A 27 -5.81 11.53 -4.41
C VAL A 27 -6.77 12.22 -3.43
N HIS A 28 -7.26 11.50 -2.42
CA HIS A 28 -8.12 12.09 -1.38
C HIS A 28 -7.42 13.23 -0.64
N TYR A 29 -6.15 13.05 -0.27
CA TYR A 29 -5.33 14.10 0.33
C TYR A 29 -5.37 15.38 -0.52
N ARG A 30 -5.10 15.27 -1.83
CA ARG A 30 -5.07 16.43 -2.74
C ARG A 30 -6.43 17.11 -2.90
N LEU A 31 -7.50 16.32 -3.02
CA LEU A 31 -8.86 16.86 -3.11
C LEU A 31 -9.27 17.58 -1.82
N LEU A 32 -8.99 17.00 -0.66
CA LEU A 32 -9.33 17.60 0.64
C LEU A 32 -8.49 18.83 0.95
N GLU A 33 -7.23 18.85 0.50
CA GLU A 33 -6.35 20.03 0.60
C GLU A 33 -6.93 21.19 -0.22
N ASP A 34 -7.32 20.94 -1.48
CA ASP A 34 -7.95 21.93 -2.36
C ASP A 34 -9.29 22.45 -1.81
N TRP A 35 -10.12 21.56 -1.26
CA TRP A 35 -11.40 21.93 -0.63
C TRP A 35 -11.26 22.63 0.73
N GLY A 36 -10.03 22.81 1.23
CA GLY A 36 -9.76 23.49 2.50
C GLY A 36 -9.95 22.64 3.76
N TYR A 37 -10.21 21.33 3.63
CA TYR A 37 -10.34 20.39 4.75
C TYR A 37 -8.97 19.92 5.27
N THR A 38 -8.14 20.86 5.69
CA THR A 38 -6.71 20.64 6.02
C THR A 38 -6.43 19.55 7.07
N LYS A 39 -7.32 19.36 8.06
CA LYS A 39 -7.18 18.30 9.07
C LYS A 39 -7.36 16.89 8.46
N LEU A 40 -8.34 16.73 7.58
CA LEU A 40 -8.60 15.46 6.89
C LEU A 40 -7.50 15.19 5.87
N ALA A 41 -7.10 16.21 5.09
CA ALA A 41 -6.00 16.13 4.14
C ALA A 41 -4.70 15.61 4.80
N LYS A 42 -4.36 16.13 5.99
CA LYS A 42 -3.19 15.66 6.75
C LYS A 42 -3.30 14.19 7.17
N LYS A 43 -4.51 13.72 7.54
CA LYS A 43 -4.75 12.33 7.92
C LYS A 43 -4.62 11.42 6.70
N GLU A 44 -5.29 11.71 5.59
CA GLU A 44 -5.20 10.90 4.36
C GLU A 44 -3.78 10.84 3.81
N ARG A 45 -3.00 11.92 3.91
CA ARG A 45 -1.57 11.91 3.55
C ARG A 45 -0.78 10.95 4.43
N ALA A 46 -1.09 10.90 5.73
CA ALA A 46 -0.43 9.97 6.66
C ALA A 46 -0.82 8.52 6.35
N GLU A 47 -2.11 8.24 6.08
CA GLU A 47 -2.56 6.90 5.68
C GLU A 47 -1.87 6.43 4.39
N SER A 48 -1.80 7.27 3.35
CA SER A 48 -1.12 6.91 2.11
C SER A 48 0.34 6.48 2.35
N ILE A 49 1.06 7.16 3.25
CA ILE A 49 2.43 6.81 3.61
C ILE A 49 2.47 5.53 4.46
N GLU A 50 1.50 5.31 5.34
CA GLU A 50 1.37 4.07 6.10
C GLU A 50 1.19 2.86 5.17
N GLU A 51 0.33 2.97 4.16
CA GLU A 51 0.15 1.90 3.16
C GLU A 51 1.40 1.67 2.30
N MET A 52 2.22 2.70 2.04
CA MET A 52 3.53 2.51 1.39
C MET A 52 4.44 1.60 2.23
N HIS A 53 4.42 1.73 3.56
CA HIS A 53 5.15 0.83 4.44
C HIS A 53 4.54 -0.58 4.47
N HIS A 54 3.22 -0.70 4.30
CA HIS A 54 2.55 -2.01 4.22
C HIS A 54 2.95 -2.74 2.94
N ALA A 55 2.90 -2.05 1.80
CA ALA A 55 3.37 -2.55 0.51
C ALA A 55 4.84 -2.98 0.56
N ASP A 56 5.73 -2.19 1.17
CA ASP A 56 7.16 -2.54 1.31
C ASP A 56 7.36 -3.83 2.12
N ARG A 57 6.62 -4.02 3.22
CA ARG A 57 6.68 -5.26 4.00
C ARG A 57 6.22 -6.48 3.20
N LEU A 58 5.19 -6.33 2.37
CA LEU A 58 4.70 -7.40 1.49
C LEU A 58 5.74 -7.74 0.41
N ILE A 59 6.30 -6.74 -0.26
CA ILE A 59 7.36 -6.90 -1.28
C ILE A 59 8.55 -7.64 -0.67
N ALA A 60 9.04 -7.18 0.48
CA ALA A 60 10.16 -7.81 1.17
C ALA A 60 9.85 -9.29 1.51
N ARG A 61 8.62 -9.58 1.92
CA ARG A 61 8.19 -10.95 2.22
C ARG A 61 8.10 -11.83 0.98
N ILE A 62 7.57 -11.32 -0.14
CA ILE A 62 7.50 -12.04 -1.41
C ILE A 62 8.91 -12.39 -1.90
N ILE A 63 9.83 -11.43 -1.88
CA ILE A 63 11.23 -11.63 -2.28
C ILE A 63 11.91 -12.67 -1.38
N PHE A 64 11.71 -12.61 -0.06
CA PHE A 64 12.25 -13.60 0.88
C PHE A 64 11.78 -15.03 0.57
N LEU A 65 10.54 -15.16 0.06
CA LEU A 65 9.94 -16.41 -0.37
C LEU A 65 10.35 -16.84 -1.79
N GLU A 66 11.29 -16.14 -2.42
CA GLU A 66 11.75 -16.34 -3.80
C GLU A 66 10.63 -16.16 -4.85
N GLY A 67 9.61 -15.36 -4.52
CA GLY A 67 8.56 -14.94 -5.44
C GLY A 67 8.90 -13.66 -6.21
N HIS A 68 8.02 -13.29 -7.13
CA HIS A 68 8.09 -12.02 -7.87
C HIS A 68 6.90 -11.14 -7.47
N PRO A 69 7.16 -9.97 -6.84
CA PRO A 69 6.15 -8.97 -6.55
C PRO A 69 5.65 -8.28 -7.82
#